data_AF-A0A5A5TI34-F1
#
_entry.id   AF-A0A5A5TI34-F1
#
_cell.length_a   1.000
_cell.length_b   1.000
_cell.length_c   1.000
_cell.angle_alpha   90.00
_cell.angle_beta   90.00
_cell.angle_gamma   90.00
#
_symmetry.space_group_name_H-M   'P 1'
#
loop_
_entity.id
_entity.type
_entity.pdbx_description
1 polymer ?
#
loop_
_entity_poly.entity_id
_entity_poly.type
_entity_poly.pdbx_seq_one_letter_code
_entity_poly.pdbx_strand_id
1 'polypeptide(L)'
;MPRPRTERGPRKIEESRTGRVWWKPGEPHPLDALDEELTTLRDQLPAEIEALLLAAHQTQQHLEALQQIEQADDPTEAFTAADHLAARAVIERFHNRKHEHHLRTIFAIQRRKRLMGRLQAIRAALDLANGLLSEDETLSEEFLTTWREKTVEPMEPEPEPGVELELERTVEPEPEPEPEPAEPEPEPEGTEEIQGVVLSREELRVQHLDEPLTPLVGSVEQSRQLLRAFEAQLPALRSGLVAGNGWIEIFYVPKRHYKKEVIAYGSAWAHHLEHGRPLSPEVEQAIDPRVAACIRQNSPFPKELRDLVYDITRVGPYAKYRWREHKRIYTVSLGLLNDYPEYPFTPAGF
;
A
#
# COMPACT_ATOMS: atom_id res chain seq x y z
N MET A 1 50.43 -19.44 66.61
CA MET A 1 51.36 -18.70 65.71
C MET A 1 50.53 -17.71 64.89
N PRO A 2 50.64 -16.39 65.12
CA PRO A 2 49.94 -15.40 64.30
C PRO A 2 50.59 -15.35 62.91
N ARG A 3 49.78 -15.33 61.84
CA ARG A 3 50.29 -15.22 60.46
C ARG A 3 50.86 -13.82 60.23
N PRO A 4 52.02 -13.69 59.55
CA PRO A 4 52.57 -12.39 59.22
C PRO A 4 51.61 -11.62 58.31
N ARG A 5 51.40 -10.34 58.64
CA ARG A 5 50.59 -9.39 57.86
C ARG A 5 51.28 -9.21 56.51
N THR A 6 50.66 -9.69 55.43
CA THR A 6 51.04 -9.35 54.06
C THR A 6 50.80 -7.85 53.87
N GLU A 7 51.85 -7.13 53.49
CA GLU A 7 51.78 -5.70 53.17
C GLU A 7 50.73 -5.49 52.07
N ARG A 8 49.70 -4.70 52.37
CA ARG A 8 48.72 -4.26 51.37
C ARG A 8 49.45 -3.32 50.42
N GLY A 9 49.96 -3.86 49.31
CA GLY A 9 50.36 -3.05 48.17
C GLY A 9 49.22 -2.11 47.74
N PRO A 10 49.54 -0.95 47.16
CA PRO A 10 48.52 0.00 46.71
C PRO A 10 47.56 -0.73 45.77
N ARG A 11 46.26 -0.70 46.09
CA ARG A 11 45.19 -1.20 45.20
C ARG A 11 45.20 -0.33 43.95
N LYS A 12 46.06 -0.66 42.99
CA LYS A 12 46.04 -0.09 41.64
C LYS A 12 44.92 -0.83 40.92
N ILE A 13 43.72 -0.24 40.95
CA ILE A 13 42.61 -0.68 40.10
C ILE A 13 43.17 -0.61 38.67
N GLU A 14 43.22 -1.75 37.97
CA GLU A 14 43.60 -1.76 36.56
C GLU A 14 42.62 -0.84 35.82
N GLU A 15 43.15 0.17 35.13
CA GLU A 15 42.34 1.08 34.33
C GLU A 15 41.57 0.25 33.31
N SER A 16 40.24 0.19 33.48
CA SER A 16 39.32 -0.37 32.49
C SER A 16 39.51 0.37 31.16
N ARG A 17 40.32 -0.21 30.27
CA ARG A 17 40.60 0.33 28.92
C ARG A 17 39.50 0.01 27.91
N THR A 18 38.56 -0.86 28.27
CA THR A 18 37.43 -1.26 27.43
C THR A 18 36.19 -0.47 27.83
N GLY A 19 35.77 0.47 26.97
CA GLY A 19 34.50 1.20 27.11
C GLY A 19 34.62 2.69 27.46
N ARG A 20 35.83 3.22 27.73
CA ARG A 20 36.02 4.67 27.84
C ARG A 20 36.15 5.26 26.43
N VAL A 21 35.10 5.94 25.97
CA VAL A 21 35.15 6.77 24.77
C VAL A 21 36.04 7.96 25.11
N TRP A 22 37.26 7.99 24.55
CA TRP A 22 38.15 9.13 24.73
C TRP A 22 37.79 10.19 23.69
N TRP A 23 37.06 11.23 24.09
CA TRP A 23 36.83 12.40 23.25
C TRP A 23 37.97 13.40 23.43
N LYS A 24 38.48 13.97 22.34
CA LYS A 24 39.48 15.05 22.42
C LYS A 24 38.76 16.39 22.61
N PRO A 25 39.31 17.31 23.41
CA PRO A 25 38.80 18.68 23.47
C PRO A 25 38.74 19.30 22.07
N GLY A 26 37.54 19.67 21.61
CA GLY A 26 37.27 20.25 20.29
C GLY A 26 36.63 19.32 19.26
N GLU A 27 36.52 18.02 19.54
CA GLU A 27 35.68 17.10 18.76
C GLU A 27 34.22 17.13 19.30
N PRO A 28 33.19 17.09 18.42
CA PRO A 28 31.80 17.04 18.86
C PRO A 28 31.56 15.79 19.70
N HIS A 29 30.83 15.95 20.81
CA HIS A 29 30.56 14.86 21.73
C HIS A 29 29.57 13.88 21.09
N PRO A 30 29.71 12.55 21.27
CA PRO A 30 28.72 11.59 20.75
C PRO A 30 27.29 11.83 21.26
N LEU A 31 27.14 12.46 22.43
CA LEU A 31 25.84 12.90 22.93
C LEU A 31 25.25 14.03 22.09
N ASP A 32 26.05 14.94 21.54
CA ASP A 32 25.56 16.03 20.70
C ASP A 32 24.84 15.47 19.46
N ALA A 33 25.37 14.40 18.88
CA ALA A 33 24.74 13.70 17.76
C ALA A 33 23.42 13.00 18.17
N LEU A 34 23.37 12.43 19.37
CA LEU A 34 22.14 11.81 19.90
C LEU A 34 21.09 12.88 20.27
N ASP A 35 21.51 14.04 20.77
CA ASP A 35 20.64 15.16 21.08
C ASP A 35 20.08 15.80 19.81
N GLU A 36 20.89 15.94 18.76
CA GLU A 36 20.43 16.37 17.43
C GLU A 36 19.45 15.38 16.80
N GLU A 37 19.73 14.07 16.89
CA GLU A 37 18.81 13.02 16.43
C GLU A 37 17.49 13.07 17.23
N LEU A 38 17.56 13.19 18.56
CA LEU A 38 16.38 13.31 19.41
C LEU A 38 15.56 14.57 19.06
N THR A 39 16.22 15.69 18.79
CA THR A 39 15.56 16.95 18.42
C THR A 39 14.86 16.78 17.07
N THR A 40 15.55 16.21 16.09
CA THR A 40 14.99 15.88 14.77
C THR A 40 13.75 14.98 14.89
N LEU A 41 13.81 13.94 15.73
CA LEU A 41 12.68 13.04 15.97
C LEU A 41 11.52 13.78 16.65
N ARG A 42 11.80 14.66 17.63
CA ARG A 42 10.76 15.48 18.29
C ARG A 42 10.08 16.44 17.34
N ASP A 43 10.80 16.99 16.37
CA ASP A 43 10.23 17.89 15.36
C ASP A 43 9.40 17.14 14.31
N GLN A 44 9.76 15.89 13.99
CA GLN A 44 9.04 15.05 13.01
C GLN A 44 7.80 14.39 13.60
N LEU A 45 7.82 14.02 14.88
CA LEU A 45 6.76 13.25 15.53
C LEU A 45 5.35 13.86 15.37
N PRO A 46 5.14 15.19 15.55
CA PRO A 46 3.80 15.78 15.41
C PRO A 46 3.22 15.62 14.01
N ALA A 47 4.03 15.78 12.96
CA ALA A 47 3.59 15.63 11.58
C ALA A 47 3.20 14.18 11.25
N GLU A 48 3.98 13.20 11.74
CA GLU A 48 3.66 11.78 11.58
C GLU A 48 2.39 11.38 12.34
N ILE A 49 2.19 11.91 13.56
CA ILE A 49 0.95 11.72 14.33
C ILE A 49 -0.25 12.33 13.58
N GLU A 50 -0.13 13.55 13.06
CA GLU A 50 -1.19 14.19 12.28
C GLU A 50 -1.54 13.38 11.03
N ALA A 51 -0.52 12.90 10.30
CA ALA A 51 -0.72 12.04 9.13
C ALA A 51 -1.44 10.73 9.49
N LEU A 52 -1.08 10.11 10.62
CA LEU A 52 -1.74 8.91 11.13
C LEU A 52 -3.21 9.18 11.49
N LEU A 53 -3.49 10.29 12.18
CA LEU A 53 -4.86 10.69 12.54
C LEU A 53 -5.72 10.97 11.31
N LEU A 54 -5.16 11.62 10.29
CA LEU A 54 -5.84 11.85 9.02
C LEU A 54 -6.19 10.51 8.33
N ALA A 55 -5.24 9.58 8.28
CA ALA A 55 -5.46 8.25 7.70
C ALA A 55 -6.50 7.44 8.48
N ALA A 56 -6.51 7.53 9.81
CA ALA A 56 -7.50 6.91 10.68
C ALA A 56 -8.91 7.49 10.41
N HIS A 57 -9.04 8.81 10.29
CA HIS A 57 -10.30 9.46 9.98
C HIS A 57 -10.86 9.05 8.60
N GLN A 58 -10.02 9.03 7.57
CA GLN A 58 -10.41 8.54 6.24
C GLN A 58 -10.87 7.08 6.29
N THR A 59 -10.15 6.25 7.06
CA THR A 59 -10.53 4.83 7.26
C THR A 59 -11.88 4.72 7.97
N GLN A 60 -12.15 5.54 8.98
CA GLN A 60 -13.44 5.60 9.66
C GLN A 60 -14.56 5.99 8.69
N GLN A 61 -14.39 7.03 7.89
CA GLN A 61 -15.39 7.43 6.87
C GLN A 61 -15.69 6.28 5.89
N HIS A 62 -14.67 5.53 5.48
CA HIS A 62 -14.86 4.35 4.63
C HIS A 62 -15.58 3.21 5.35
N LEU A 63 -15.31 2.98 6.64
CA LEU A 63 -16.01 1.99 7.45
C LEU A 63 -17.48 2.37 7.66
N GLU A 64 -17.78 3.65 7.92
CA GLU A 64 -19.15 4.16 8.03
C GLU A 64 -19.92 3.96 6.72
N ALA A 65 -19.28 4.24 5.56
CA ALA A 65 -19.88 3.95 4.26
C ALA A 65 -20.16 2.44 4.06
N LEU A 66 -19.28 1.55 4.54
CA LEU A 66 -19.52 0.10 4.51
C LEU A 66 -20.65 -0.32 5.45
N GLN A 67 -20.77 0.29 6.62
CA GLN A 67 -21.86 0.04 7.56
C GLN A 67 -23.21 0.49 6.98
N GLN A 68 -23.25 1.62 6.28
CA GLN A 68 -24.45 2.07 5.57
C GLN A 68 -24.88 1.07 4.49
N ILE A 69 -23.91 0.43 3.80
CA ILE A 69 -24.20 -0.65 2.84
C ILE A 69 -24.71 -1.90 3.53
N GLU A 70 -24.17 -2.25 4.70
CA GLU A 70 -24.64 -3.39 5.51
C GLU A 70 -26.08 -3.19 6.01
N GLN A 71 -26.46 -1.96 6.33
CA GLN A 71 -27.81 -1.59 6.79
C GLN A 71 -28.83 -1.50 5.67
N ALA A 72 -28.42 -1.56 4.40
CA ALA A 72 -29.34 -1.59 3.26
C ALA A 72 -30.07 -2.94 3.20
N ASP A 73 -31.34 -2.92 2.76
CA ASP A 73 -32.16 -4.14 2.60
C ASP A 73 -31.52 -5.16 1.65
N ASP A 74 -30.73 -4.69 0.68
CA ASP A 74 -29.91 -5.51 -0.20
C ASP A 74 -28.47 -4.94 -0.31
N PRO A 75 -27.47 -5.50 0.38
CA PRO A 75 -26.08 -5.04 0.32
C PRO A 75 -25.46 -5.24 -1.08
N THR A 76 -26.14 -5.96 -1.98
CA THR A 76 -25.70 -6.12 -3.37
C THR A 76 -26.06 -4.93 -4.25
N GLU A 77 -26.95 -4.03 -3.81
CA GLU A 77 -27.32 -2.81 -4.54
C GLU A 77 -26.13 -1.89 -4.81
N ALA A 78 -25.18 -1.82 -3.86
CA ALA A 78 -23.94 -1.09 -4.04
C ALA A 78 -23.13 -1.57 -5.26
N PHE A 79 -23.30 -2.83 -5.69
CA PHE A 79 -22.68 -3.39 -6.89
C PHE A 79 -23.58 -3.33 -8.11
N THR A 80 -24.88 -3.13 -7.94
CA THR A 80 -25.87 -3.18 -9.03
C THR A 80 -25.55 -2.16 -10.12
N ALA A 81 -25.14 -0.94 -9.79
CA ALA A 81 -24.73 0.06 -10.79
C ALA A 81 -23.52 -0.42 -11.61
N ALA A 82 -22.48 -0.93 -10.93
CA ALA A 82 -21.29 -1.44 -11.60
C ALA A 82 -21.57 -2.74 -12.38
N ASP A 83 -22.44 -3.61 -11.87
CA ASP A 83 -22.85 -4.88 -12.49
C ASP A 83 -23.72 -4.59 -13.72
N HIS A 84 -24.57 -3.56 -13.69
CA HIS A 84 -25.30 -3.06 -14.85
C HIS A 84 -24.39 -2.45 -15.91
N LEU A 85 -23.39 -1.65 -15.52
CA LEU A 85 -22.40 -1.13 -16.48
C LEU A 85 -21.60 -2.26 -17.14
N ALA A 86 -21.17 -3.25 -16.35
CA ALA A 86 -20.48 -4.43 -16.86
C ALA A 86 -21.41 -5.28 -17.75
N ALA A 87 -22.65 -5.51 -17.34
CA ALA A 87 -23.65 -6.24 -18.11
C ALA A 87 -23.97 -5.52 -19.41
N ARG A 88 -24.14 -4.20 -19.40
CA ARG A 88 -24.36 -3.38 -20.58
C ARG A 88 -23.17 -3.46 -21.53
N ALA A 89 -21.95 -3.32 -21.03
CA ALA A 89 -20.75 -3.49 -21.84
C ALA A 89 -20.63 -4.91 -22.43
N VAL A 90 -21.03 -5.95 -21.68
CA VAL A 90 -21.06 -7.33 -22.18
C VAL A 90 -22.17 -7.53 -23.22
N ILE A 91 -23.36 -6.97 -23.00
CA ILE A 91 -24.49 -7.05 -23.94
C ILE A 91 -24.14 -6.31 -25.22
N GLU A 92 -23.75 -5.05 -25.14
CA GLU A 92 -23.35 -4.23 -26.31
C GLU A 92 -22.26 -4.96 -27.13
N ARG A 93 -21.31 -5.62 -26.45
CA ARG A 93 -20.17 -6.29 -27.08
C ARG A 93 -20.44 -7.71 -27.56
N PHE A 94 -21.33 -8.44 -26.91
CA PHE A 94 -21.55 -9.88 -27.12
C PHE A 94 -23.03 -10.24 -27.36
N HIS A 95 -23.86 -9.26 -27.76
CA HIS A 95 -25.32 -9.34 -27.93
C HIS A 95 -25.84 -10.58 -28.69
N ASN A 96 -24.97 -11.23 -29.49
CA ASN A 96 -25.33 -12.33 -30.37
C ASN A 96 -24.73 -13.69 -29.96
N ARG A 97 -24.32 -13.90 -28.69
CA ARG A 97 -23.62 -15.14 -28.29
C ARG A 97 -24.26 -15.85 -27.10
N LYS A 98 -24.29 -17.19 -27.19
CA LYS A 98 -24.59 -18.17 -26.11
C LYS A 98 -23.79 -17.96 -24.81
N HIS A 99 -22.79 -17.08 -24.80
CA HIS A 99 -21.87 -16.86 -23.68
C HIS A 99 -22.10 -15.55 -22.92
N GLU A 100 -23.07 -14.71 -23.30
CA GLU A 100 -23.35 -13.45 -22.59
C GLU A 100 -23.60 -13.69 -21.10
N HIS A 101 -24.55 -14.56 -20.77
CA HIS A 101 -24.87 -14.89 -19.38
C HIS A 101 -23.66 -15.45 -18.62
N HIS A 102 -22.86 -16.30 -19.27
CA HIS A 102 -21.64 -16.86 -18.67
C HIS A 102 -20.60 -15.78 -18.38
N LEU A 103 -20.35 -14.85 -19.32
CA LEU A 103 -19.41 -13.74 -19.12
C LEU A 103 -19.89 -12.79 -18.02
N ARG A 104 -21.18 -12.45 -18.00
CA ARG A 104 -21.77 -11.63 -16.92
C ARG A 104 -21.57 -12.28 -15.56
N THR A 105 -21.83 -13.58 -15.47
CA THR A 105 -21.65 -14.36 -14.23
C THR A 105 -20.18 -14.41 -13.82
N ILE A 106 -19.25 -14.62 -14.75
CA ILE A 106 -17.81 -14.61 -14.46
C ILE A 106 -17.38 -13.25 -13.92
N PHE A 107 -17.76 -12.15 -14.56
CA PHE A 107 -17.38 -10.81 -14.09
C PHE A 107 -17.97 -10.47 -12.73
N ALA A 108 -19.24 -10.84 -12.51
CA ALA A 108 -19.92 -10.71 -11.22
C ALA A 108 -19.18 -11.48 -10.12
N ILE A 109 -18.78 -12.73 -10.37
CA ILE A 109 -17.99 -13.56 -9.44
C ILE A 109 -16.62 -12.94 -9.17
N GLN A 110 -15.91 -12.51 -10.22
CA GLN A 110 -14.58 -11.92 -10.07
C GLN A 110 -14.59 -10.63 -9.27
N ARG A 111 -15.58 -9.76 -9.49
CA ARG A 111 -15.74 -8.52 -8.74
C ARG A 111 -15.98 -8.80 -7.25
N ARG A 112 -16.88 -9.73 -6.92
CA ARG A 112 -17.15 -10.16 -5.55
C ARG A 112 -15.92 -10.77 -4.88
N LYS A 113 -15.17 -11.63 -5.60
CA LYS A 113 -13.90 -12.20 -5.11
C LYS A 113 -12.85 -11.13 -4.82
N ARG A 114 -12.68 -10.14 -5.70
CA ARG A 114 -11.75 -9.02 -5.49
C ARG A 114 -12.15 -8.17 -4.30
N LEU A 115 -13.44 -7.88 -4.14
CA LEU A 115 -13.94 -7.17 -2.98
C LEU A 115 -13.64 -7.94 -1.69
N MET A 116 -13.97 -9.24 -1.65
CA MET A 116 -13.68 -10.07 -0.48
C MET A 116 -12.18 -10.09 -0.15
N GLY A 117 -11.32 -10.19 -1.16
CA GLY A 117 -9.87 -10.08 -0.98
C GLY A 117 -9.43 -8.71 -0.42
N ARG A 118 -10.04 -7.61 -0.87
CA ARG A 118 -9.79 -6.27 -0.32
C ARG A 118 -10.26 -6.15 1.12
N LEU A 119 -11.44 -6.65 1.46
CA LEU A 119 -11.97 -6.64 2.83
C LEU A 119 -11.08 -7.45 3.79
N GLN A 120 -10.59 -8.61 3.35
CA GLN A 120 -9.63 -9.40 4.11
C GLN A 120 -8.30 -8.66 4.32
N ALA A 121 -7.81 -7.93 3.30
CA ALA A 121 -6.61 -7.10 3.43
C ALA A 121 -6.79 -5.95 4.42
N ILE A 122 -7.93 -5.26 4.35
CA ILE A 122 -8.27 -4.18 5.29
C ILE A 122 -8.33 -4.72 6.70
N ARG A 123 -9.01 -5.84 6.94
CA ARG A 123 -9.07 -6.48 8.25
C ARG A 123 -7.67 -6.80 8.80
N ALA A 124 -6.81 -7.45 8.00
CA ALA A 124 -5.47 -7.79 8.43
C ALA A 124 -4.61 -6.54 8.76
N ALA A 125 -4.80 -5.45 8.00
CA ALA A 125 -4.13 -4.18 8.27
C ALA A 125 -4.63 -3.53 9.57
N LEU A 126 -5.93 -3.56 9.83
CA LEU A 126 -6.52 -3.05 11.08
C LEU A 126 -6.09 -3.89 12.29
N ASP A 127 -6.05 -5.22 12.16
CA ASP A 127 -5.57 -6.10 13.23
C ASP A 127 -4.09 -5.81 13.58
N LEU A 128 -3.26 -5.55 12.57
CA LEU A 128 -1.86 -5.13 12.77
C LEU A 128 -1.78 -3.75 13.44
N ALA A 129 -2.54 -2.78 12.94
CA ALA A 129 -2.55 -1.42 13.51
C ALA A 129 -3.00 -1.44 14.98
N ASN A 130 -4.06 -2.18 15.30
CA ASN A 130 -4.52 -2.36 16.67
C ASN A 130 -3.45 -3.03 17.55
N GLY A 131 -2.77 -4.05 17.03
CA GLY A 131 -1.65 -4.70 17.73
C GLY A 131 -0.55 -3.71 18.08
N LEU A 132 -0.08 -2.93 17.10
CA LEU A 132 0.97 -1.92 17.29
C LEU A 132 0.55 -0.81 18.25
N LEU A 133 -0.70 -0.35 18.20
CA LEU A 133 -1.22 0.71 19.07
C LEU A 133 -1.47 0.23 20.51
N SER A 134 -1.79 -1.05 20.70
CA SER A 134 -2.09 -1.62 22.02
C SER A 134 -0.85 -1.89 22.89
N GLU A 135 0.33 -1.94 22.28
CA GLU A 135 1.58 -2.31 22.94
C GLU A 135 2.30 -1.11 23.60
N ASP A 136 1.93 0.11 23.23
CA ASP A 136 2.62 1.30 23.72
C ASP A 136 1.83 1.95 24.88
N GLU A 137 2.31 1.77 26.11
CA GLU A 137 1.79 2.49 27.28
C GLU A 137 1.84 4.02 27.08
N THR A 138 2.73 4.50 26.18
CA THR A 138 2.84 5.91 25.80
C THR A 138 1.73 6.40 24.87
N LEU A 139 0.92 5.51 24.29
CA LEU A 139 -0.29 5.88 23.56
C LEU A 139 -1.56 5.67 24.39
N SER A 140 -1.40 5.40 25.69
CA SER A 140 -2.51 5.40 26.63
C SER A 140 -3.27 6.73 26.58
N GLU A 141 -4.57 6.66 26.83
CA GLU A 141 -5.43 7.84 26.85
C GLU A 141 -4.92 8.89 27.85
N GLU A 142 -4.36 8.45 28.98
CA GLU A 142 -3.73 9.28 30.01
C GLU A 142 -2.47 10.01 29.52
N PHE A 143 -1.63 9.37 28.72
CA PHE A 143 -0.47 10.04 28.14
C PHE A 143 -0.89 11.08 27.10
N LEU A 144 -1.85 10.73 26.22
CA LEU A 144 -2.34 11.63 25.18
C LEU A 144 -3.03 12.87 25.76
N THR A 145 -3.79 12.73 26.86
CA THR A 145 -4.38 13.89 27.57
C THR A 145 -3.29 14.75 28.20
N THR A 146 -2.33 14.16 28.90
CA THR A 146 -1.20 14.89 29.51
C THR A 146 -0.38 15.65 28.46
N TRP A 147 -0.17 15.05 27.29
CA TRP A 147 0.55 15.67 26.19
C TRP A 147 -0.23 16.85 25.60
N ARG A 148 -1.55 16.70 25.36
CA ARG A 148 -2.39 17.82 24.89
C ARG A 148 -2.38 18.98 25.88
N GLU A 149 -2.52 18.70 27.17
CA GLU A 149 -2.49 19.73 28.23
C GLU A 149 -1.15 20.47 28.28
N LYS A 150 -0.03 19.80 28.00
CA LYS A 150 1.29 20.45 27.93
C LYS A 150 1.55 21.20 26.63
N THR A 151 0.99 20.74 25.51
CA THR A 151 1.27 21.31 24.18
C THR A 151 0.34 22.48 23.86
N VAL A 152 -0.84 22.52 24.49
CA VAL A 152 -1.59 23.77 24.66
C VAL A 152 -0.84 24.58 25.72
N GLU A 153 0.28 25.20 25.33
CA GLU A 153 0.82 26.30 26.13
C GLU A 153 -0.34 27.26 26.40
N PRO A 154 -0.52 27.72 27.66
CA PRO A 154 -1.48 28.78 27.93
C PRO A 154 -1.05 29.94 27.04
N MET A 155 -1.80 30.17 25.98
CA MET A 155 -1.64 31.32 25.10
C MET A 155 -1.61 32.50 26.05
N GLU A 156 -0.41 33.07 26.30
CA GLU A 156 -0.30 34.24 27.15
C GLU A 156 -1.33 35.22 26.59
N PRO A 157 -2.27 35.69 27.42
CA PRO A 157 -3.33 36.56 26.94
C PRO A 157 -2.64 37.65 26.14
N GLU A 158 -3.04 37.80 24.87
CA GLU A 158 -2.48 38.82 23.99
C GLU A 158 -2.37 40.10 24.82
N PRO A 159 -1.18 40.73 24.91
CA PRO A 159 -1.02 41.93 25.70
C PRO A 159 -2.13 42.88 25.27
N GLU A 160 -3.00 43.22 26.22
CA GLU A 160 -4.15 44.08 25.94
C GLU A 160 -3.65 45.24 25.07
N PRO A 161 -4.31 45.53 23.94
CA PRO A 161 -3.83 46.53 23.00
C PRO A 161 -3.58 47.79 23.80
N GLY A 162 -2.30 48.17 23.88
CA GLY A 162 -1.83 49.28 24.70
C GLY A 162 -2.74 50.46 24.41
N VAL A 163 -3.55 50.81 25.41
CA VAL A 163 -4.37 52.02 25.38
C VAL A 163 -3.37 53.16 25.23
N GLU A 164 -3.24 53.66 24.00
CA GLU A 164 -2.59 54.92 23.72
C GLU A 164 -3.31 55.96 24.58
N LEU A 165 -2.60 56.44 25.60
CA LEU A 165 -2.98 57.55 26.45
C LEU A 165 -3.09 58.82 25.58
N GLU A 166 -4.24 59.00 24.92
CA GLU A 166 -4.68 60.31 24.48
C GLU A 166 -5.16 61.10 25.70
N LEU A 167 -4.24 61.92 26.20
CA LEU A 167 -4.51 63.08 27.04
C LEU A 167 -5.58 63.95 26.36
N GLU A 168 -6.78 64.09 26.94
CA GLU A 168 -7.52 65.35 26.88
C GLU A 168 -8.60 65.49 27.98
N ARG A 169 -8.43 66.55 28.78
CA ARG A 169 -9.45 67.43 29.39
C ARG A 169 -10.42 66.93 30.48
N THR A 170 -10.03 67.27 31.70
CA THR A 170 -10.78 68.11 32.69
C THR A 170 -12.30 67.95 32.79
N VAL A 171 -12.77 67.34 33.88
CA VAL A 171 -13.91 67.83 34.68
C VAL A 171 -13.58 67.61 36.17
N GLU A 172 -13.78 68.67 36.94
CA GLU A 172 -13.60 68.82 38.39
C GLU A 172 -14.62 68.02 39.24
N PRO A 173 -14.39 67.88 40.57
CA PRO A 173 -14.87 66.77 41.39
C PRO A 173 -16.15 67.07 42.17
N GLU A 174 -16.84 66.01 42.62
CA GLU A 174 -17.78 66.04 43.73
C GLU A 174 -17.29 65.18 44.91
N PRO A 175 -17.63 65.55 46.17
CA PRO A 175 -16.88 65.17 47.35
C PRO A 175 -17.36 63.88 48.04
N GLU A 176 -16.45 63.40 48.90
CA GLU A 176 -16.42 62.25 49.82
C GLU A 176 -17.74 61.87 50.54
N PRO A 177 -17.78 60.65 51.10
CA PRO A 177 -17.47 60.59 52.53
C PRO A 177 -16.45 59.50 52.93
N GLU A 178 -15.55 59.97 53.79
CA GLU A 178 -14.83 59.40 54.93
C GLU A 178 -14.84 57.88 55.29
N PRO A 179 -13.77 57.44 55.99
CA PRO A 179 -13.32 56.06 56.05
C PRO A 179 -13.84 55.31 57.29
N GLU A 180 -14.04 54.00 57.15
CA GLU A 180 -14.12 53.08 58.29
C GLU A 180 -12.79 52.31 58.45
N PRO A 181 -12.21 52.27 59.66
CA PRO A 181 -10.97 51.57 59.95
C PRO A 181 -11.23 50.07 60.09
N ALA A 182 -10.69 49.25 59.19
CA ALA A 182 -10.62 47.81 59.39
C ALA A 182 -9.39 47.45 60.25
N GLU A 183 -9.67 46.66 61.28
CA GLU A 183 -8.83 46.21 62.36
C GLU A 183 -7.62 45.36 61.91
N PRO A 184 -6.53 45.34 62.70
CA PRO A 184 -5.43 44.41 62.49
C PRO A 184 -5.78 43.05 63.10
N GLU A 185 -5.81 42.00 62.28
CA GLU A 185 -5.88 40.61 62.75
C GLU A 185 -4.59 39.83 62.43
N PRO A 186 -4.31 38.77 63.21
CA PRO A 186 -3.01 38.58 63.86
C PRO A 186 -2.06 37.64 63.12
N GLU A 187 -0.79 37.74 63.51
CA GLU A 187 0.26 36.74 63.27
C GLU A 187 -0.20 35.35 63.76
N PRO A 188 -0.09 34.28 62.93
CA PRO A 188 -0.15 32.93 63.45
C PRO A 188 1.18 32.56 64.12
N GLU A 189 1.08 32.34 65.44
CA GLU A 189 2.04 31.65 66.28
C GLU A 189 2.36 30.24 65.76
N GLY A 190 3.52 29.75 66.20
CA GLY A 190 4.19 28.56 65.70
C GLY A 190 3.34 27.29 65.74
N THR A 191 3.42 26.53 64.65
CA THR A 191 3.22 25.08 64.67
C THR A 191 4.58 24.42 64.61
N GLU A 192 4.84 23.63 65.65
CA GLU A 192 6.06 22.89 65.88
C GLU A 192 6.40 21.97 64.71
N GLU A 193 7.68 21.97 64.36
CA GLU A 193 8.34 21.04 63.47
C GLU A 193 8.03 19.58 63.87
N ILE A 194 7.21 18.89 63.09
CA ILE A 194 7.42 17.46 62.86
C ILE A 194 8.22 17.38 61.56
N GLN A 195 9.55 17.32 61.70
CA GLN A 195 10.47 16.91 60.65
C GLN A 195 10.20 15.44 60.26
N GLY A 196 9.05 15.19 59.63
CA GLY A 196 8.90 14.06 58.74
C GLY A 196 9.71 14.39 57.51
N VAL A 197 10.78 13.65 57.26
CA VAL A 197 11.50 13.68 55.99
C VAL A 197 10.48 13.30 54.91
N VAL A 198 9.86 14.32 54.30
CA VAL A 198 9.05 14.15 53.11
C VAL A 198 10.05 13.85 52.01
N LEU A 199 10.35 12.57 51.84
CA LEU A 199 11.08 12.08 50.69
C LEU A 199 10.35 12.61 49.45
N SER A 200 11.09 13.25 48.56
CA SER A 200 10.52 13.73 47.31
C SER A 200 9.88 12.54 46.56
N ARG A 201 8.88 12.81 45.71
CA ARG A 201 8.24 11.78 44.87
C ARG A 201 9.26 10.97 44.04
N GLU A 202 10.43 11.56 43.79
CA GLU A 202 11.57 10.92 43.13
C GLU A 202 12.37 10.00 44.06
N GLU A 203 12.54 10.34 45.34
CA GLU A 203 13.17 9.47 46.33
C GLU A 203 12.31 8.25 46.70
N LEU A 204 10.99 8.39 46.69
CA LEU A 204 10.04 7.27 46.80
C LEU A 204 10.11 6.32 45.60
N ARG A 205 10.44 6.82 44.41
CA ARG A 205 10.64 6.01 43.19
C ARG A 205 11.91 5.15 43.25
N VAL A 206 12.96 5.64 43.90
CA VAL A 206 14.25 4.92 43.99
C VAL A 206 14.18 3.77 45.02
N GLN A 207 13.32 3.86 46.03
CA GLN A 207 13.22 2.84 47.10
C GLN A 207 12.38 1.59 46.73
N HIS A 208 11.75 1.55 45.55
CA HIS A 208 11.01 0.38 45.05
C HIS A 208 11.68 -0.35 43.86
N LEU A 209 12.96 -0.07 43.59
CA LEU A 209 13.75 -0.74 42.55
C LEU A 209 14.25 -2.17 42.88
N ASP A 210 13.64 -2.83 43.87
CA ASP A 210 13.85 -4.27 44.11
C ASP A 210 12.83 -5.14 43.36
N GLU A 211 11.85 -4.54 42.64
CA GLU A 211 11.14 -5.27 41.61
C GLU A 211 12.11 -5.60 40.48
N PRO A 212 12.28 -6.89 40.10
CA PRO A 212 13.15 -7.25 38.99
C PRO A 212 12.63 -6.49 37.78
N LEU A 213 13.46 -5.57 37.25
CA LEU A 213 13.21 -4.85 36.00
C LEU A 213 12.65 -5.87 35.02
N THR A 214 11.33 -5.85 34.82
CA THR A 214 10.68 -6.64 33.79
C THR A 214 11.43 -6.26 32.54
N PRO A 215 12.13 -7.21 31.89
CA PRO A 215 13.02 -6.87 30.80
C PRO A 215 12.17 -6.08 29.81
N LEU A 216 12.56 -4.84 29.54
CA LEU A 216 11.99 -3.93 28.53
C LEU A 216 12.22 -4.47 27.10
N VAL A 217 12.31 -5.79 26.97
CA VAL A 217 12.41 -6.62 25.78
C VAL A 217 11.00 -6.86 25.20
N GLY A 218 9.95 -6.31 25.82
CA GLY A 218 8.54 -6.56 25.50
C GLY A 218 8.04 -6.02 24.16
N SER A 219 8.41 -4.82 23.70
CA SER A 219 7.76 -4.24 22.50
C SER A 219 8.46 -4.60 21.19
N VAL A 220 9.80 -4.62 21.15
CA VAL A 220 10.53 -4.78 19.88
C VAL A 220 10.43 -6.22 19.33
N GLU A 221 10.56 -7.25 20.17
CA GLU A 221 10.44 -8.63 19.71
C GLU A 221 9.01 -8.98 19.30
N GLN A 222 8.03 -8.45 20.01
CA GLN A 222 6.61 -8.66 19.72
C GLN A 222 6.17 -7.92 18.45
N SER A 223 6.54 -6.65 18.30
CA SER A 223 6.36 -5.91 17.04
C SER A 223 7.03 -6.61 15.85
N ARG A 224 8.23 -7.19 16.03
CA ARG A 224 8.88 -8.03 15.01
C ARG A 224 8.09 -9.29 14.70
N GLN A 225 7.47 -9.92 15.70
CA GLN A 225 6.61 -11.09 15.50
C GLN A 225 5.33 -10.73 14.74
N LEU A 226 4.68 -9.61 15.08
CA LEU A 226 3.50 -9.08 14.37
C LEU A 226 3.82 -8.76 12.91
N LEU A 227 4.95 -8.08 12.65
CA LEU A 227 5.42 -7.80 11.29
C LEU A 227 5.69 -9.08 10.51
N ARG A 228 6.35 -10.08 11.11
CA ARG A 228 6.57 -11.40 10.48
C ARG A 228 5.25 -12.12 10.20
N ALA A 229 4.29 -12.06 11.11
CA ALA A 229 2.97 -12.67 10.93
C ALA A 229 2.21 -12.00 9.78
N PHE A 230 2.26 -10.67 9.69
CA PHE A 230 1.68 -9.92 8.57
C PHE A 230 2.40 -10.23 7.24
N GLU A 231 3.73 -10.26 7.22
CA GLU A 231 4.53 -10.65 6.06
C GLU A 231 4.18 -12.07 5.57
N ALA A 232 3.93 -13.01 6.48
CA ALA A 232 3.49 -14.35 6.13
C ALA A 232 2.09 -14.37 5.49
N GLN A 233 1.24 -13.39 5.79
CA GLN A 233 -0.09 -13.23 5.17
C GLN A 233 -0.05 -12.45 3.85
N LEU A 234 0.99 -11.66 3.58
CA LEU A 234 1.12 -10.86 2.35
C LEU A 234 0.93 -11.66 1.05
N PRO A 235 1.46 -12.90 0.88
CA PRO A 235 1.21 -13.68 -0.33
C PRO A 235 -0.27 -14.00 -0.54
N ALA A 236 -1.00 -14.34 0.53
CA ALA A 236 -2.43 -14.61 0.47
C ALA A 236 -3.22 -13.33 0.15
N LEU A 237 -2.89 -12.21 0.79
CA LEU A 237 -3.48 -10.90 0.51
C LEU A 237 -3.21 -10.44 -0.92
N ARG A 238 -1.95 -10.50 -1.37
CA ARG A 238 -1.56 -10.23 -2.75
C ARG A 238 -2.31 -11.14 -3.70
N SER A 239 -2.48 -12.43 -3.40
CA SER A 239 -3.26 -13.33 -4.25
C SER A 239 -4.75 -12.93 -4.34
N GLY A 240 -5.34 -12.44 -3.25
CA GLY A 240 -6.73 -11.94 -3.22
C GLY A 240 -6.91 -10.60 -3.94
N LEU A 241 -5.93 -9.70 -3.82
CA LEU A 241 -5.90 -8.40 -4.50
C LEU A 241 -5.56 -8.51 -5.99
N VAL A 242 -4.66 -9.44 -6.34
CA VAL A 242 -4.18 -9.74 -7.70
C VAL A 242 -5.00 -10.86 -8.36
N ALA A 243 -6.12 -11.28 -7.76
CA ALA A 243 -7.08 -12.21 -8.36
C ALA A 243 -7.83 -11.59 -9.58
N GLY A 244 -7.11 -10.95 -10.50
CA GLY A 244 -7.34 -11.15 -11.92
C GLY A 244 -6.91 -12.56 -12.28
N ASN A 245 -7.72 -13.56 -11.94
CA ASN A 245 -7.48 -14.93 -12.37
C ASN A 245 -7.50 -15.09 -13.89
N GLY A 246 -7.76 -14.02 -14.66
CA GLY A 246 -7.67 -14.06 -16.10
C GLY A 246 -7.01 -12.85 -16.74
N TRP A 247 -6.51 -13.09 -17.94
CA TRP A 247 -5.81 -12.15 -18.80
C TRP A 247 -6.40 -12.21 -20.22
N ILE A 248 -6.25 -11.11 -20.96
CA ILE A 248 -6.59 -11.07 -22.38
C ILE A 248 -5.33 -11.47 -23.15
N GLU A 249 -5.43 -12.56 -23.91
CA GLU A 249 -4.39 -12.99 -24.84
C GLU A 249 -4.77 -12.53 -26.25
N ILE A 250 -3.90 -11.69 -26.84
CA ILE A 250 -3.99 -11.27 -28.23
C ILE A 250 -3.12 -12.18 -29.08
N PHE A 251 -3.69 -12.80 -30.11
CA PHE A 251 -2.98 -13.70 -31.02
C PHE A 251 -3.37 -13.45 -32.46
N TYR A 252 -2.47 -13.77 -33.39
CA TYR A 252 -2.73 -13.73 -34.82
C TYR A 252 -2.81 -15.14 -35.36
N VAL A 253 -3.78 -15.40 -36.23
CA VAL A 253 -3.91 -16.69 -36.91
C VAL A 253 -3.21 -16.57 -38.27
N PRO A 254 -2.15 -17.33 -38.55
CA PRO A 254 -1.53 -17.33 -39.87
C PRO A 254 -2.49 -18.01 -40.85
N LYS A 255 -3.02 -17.24 -41.81
CA LYS A 255 -3.70 -17.81 -42.98
C LYS A 255 -2.66 -18.00 -44.07
N ARG A 256 -2.68 -19.20 -44.66
CA ARG A 256 -1.83 -19.55 -45.79
C ARG A 256 -2.66 -19.40 -47.06
N HIS A 257 -2.19 -18.56 -47.96
CA HIS A 257 -2.72 -18.43 -49.30
C HIS A 257 -1.68 -18.97 -50.27
N TYR A 258 -2.09 -19.73 -51.28
CA TYR A 258 -1.16 -20.09 -52.35
C TYR A 258 -0.73 -18.82 -53.07
N LYS A 259 0.57 -18.71 -53.38
CA LYS A 259 1.07 -17.60 -54.20
C LYS A 259 0.40 -17.60 -55.57
N LYS A 260 0.29 -16.42 -56.18
CA LYS A 260 -0.40 -16.26 -57.47
C LYS A 260 0.22 -17.13 -58.56
N GLU A 261 1.54 -17.25 -58.57
CA GLU A 261 2.31 -18.04 -59.53
C GLU A 261 2.00 -19.54 -59.37
N VAL A 262 1.85 -20.00 -58.13
CA VAL A 262 1.52 -21.39 -57.80
C VAL A 262 0.10 -21.74 -58.25
N ILE A 263 -0.86 -20.84 -58.01
CA ILE A 263 -2.24 -20.99 -58.49
C ILE A 263 -2.28 -20.98 -60.02
N ALA A 264 -1.61 -20.00 -60.66
CA ALA A 264 -1.57 -19.86 -62.10
C ALA A 264 -0.97 -21.10 -62.78
N TYR A 265 0.15 -21.60 -62.26
CA TYR A 265 0.79 -22.80 -62.76
C TYR A 265 -0.08 -24.05 -62.54
N GLY A 266 -0.68 -24.21 -61.35
CA GLY A 266 -1.59 -25.32 -61.06
C GLY A 266 -2.78 -25.36 -62.02
N SER A 267 -3.42 -24.22 -62.28
CA SER A 267 -4.51 -24.09 -63.24
C SER A 267 -4.05 -24.36 -64.68
N ALA A 268 -2.90 -23.83 -65.10
CA ALA A 268 -2.34 -24.06 -66.43
C ALA A 268 -1.98 -25.54 -66.65
N TRP A 269 -1.44 -26.20 -65.63
CA TRP A 269 -1.13 -27.63 -65.65
C TRP A 269 -2.40 -28.49 -65.73
N ALA A 270 -3.45 -28.13 -65.00
CA ALA A 270 -4.75 -28.80 -65.10
C ALA A 270 -5.33 -28.70 -66.52
N HIS A 271 -5.32 -27.52 -67.13
CA HIS A 271 -5.75 -27.34 -68.52
C HIS A 271 -4.86 -28.06 -69.54
N HIS A 272 -3.55 -28.16 -69.28
CA HIS A 272 -2.65 -28.96 -70.10
C HIS A 272 -3.05 -30.44 -70.09
N LEU A 273 -3.34 -31.00 -68.91
CA LEU A 273 -3.81 -32.38 -68.77
C LEU A 273 -5.19 -32.61 -69.41
N GLU A 274 -6.10 -31.66 -69.29
CA GLU A 274 -7.48 -31.80 -69.79
C GLU A 274 -7.60 -31.59 -71.31
N HIS A 275 -6.85 -30.64 -71.87
CA HIS A 275 -7.04 -30.18 -73.25
C HIS A 275 -5.78 -30.32 -74.13
N GLY A 276 -4.67 -30.82 -73.59
CA GLY A 276 -3.40 -30.95 -74.33
C GLY A 276 -2.77 -29.61 -74.72
N ARG A 277 -3.24 -28.48 -74.17
CA ARG A 277 -2.69 -27.15 -74.49
C ARG A 277 -1.29 -27.00 -73.90
N PRO A 278 -0.28 -26.56 -74.66
CA PRO A 278 1.05 -26.35 -74.10
C PRO A 278 1.02 -25.26 -73.02
N LEU A 279 1.85 -25.41 -71.99
CA LEU A 279 2.00 -24.38 -70.96
C LEU A 279 2.67 -23.14 -71.57
N SER A 280 2.21 -21.96 -71.15
CA SER A 280 2.89 -20.71 -71.51
C SER A 280 4.29 -20.67 -70.88
N PRO A 281 5.35 -20.33 -71.64
CA PRO A 281 6.72 -20.21 -71.10
C PRO A 281 6.81 -19.24 -69.93
N GLU A 282 6.00 -18.17 -69.94
CA GLU A 282 5.95 -17.19 -68.85
C GLU A 282 5.49 -17.81 -67.53
N VAL A 283 4.48 -18.70 -67.59
CA VAL A 283 3.94 -19.38 -66.40
C VAL A 283 4.92 -20.44 -65.88
N GLU A 284 5.66 -21.11 -66.78
CA GLU A 284 6.67 -22.09 -66.41
C GLU A 284 7.92 -21.44 -65.80
N GLN A 285 8.32 -20.27 -66.29
CA GLN A 285 9.46 -19.50 -65.73
C GLN A 285 9.13 -18.80 -64.42
N ALA A 286 7.85 -18.46 -64.18
CA ALA A 286 7.42 -17.76 -62.97
C ALA A 286 7.40 -18.62 -61.70
N ILE A 287 7.48 -19.95 -61.82
CA ILE A 287 7.39 -20.88 -60.68
C ILE A 287 8.74 -21.57 -60.39
N ASP A 288 9.05 -21.80 -59.11
CA ASP A 288 10.23 -22.58 -58.73
C ASP A 288 10.10 -24.02 -59.30
N PRO A 289 11.13 -24.54 -60.00
CA PRO A 289 11.07 -25.86 -60.63
C PRO A 289 10.74 -27.00 -59.66
N ARG A 290 11.10 -26.89 -58.38
CA ARG A 290 10.79 -27.91 -57.35
C ARG A 290 9.32 -27.89 -56.99
N VAL A 291 8.70 -26.70 -56.92
CA VAL A 291 7.25 -26.56 -56.70
C VAL A 291 6.48 -27.08 -57.92
N ALA A 292 6.95 -26.73 -59.13
CA ALA A 292 6.38 -27.24 -60.37
C ALA A 292 6.44 -28.78 -60.46
N ALA A 293 7.56 -29.39 -60.06
CA ALA A 293 7.70 -30.84 -59.99
C ALA A 293 6.70 -31.48 -59.03
N CYS A 294 6.50 -30.90 -57.83
CA CYS A 294 5.51 -31.39 -56.88
C CYS A 294 4.08 -31.32 -57.44
N ILE A 295 3.73 -30.24 -58.15
CA ILE A 295 2.40 -30.08 -58.78
C ILE A 295 2.22 -31.11 -59.91
N ARG A 296 3.23 -31.29 -60.77
CA ARG A 296 3.19 -32.28 -61.87
C ARG A 296 2.99 -33.70 -61.35
N GLN A 297 3.64 -34.04 -60.23
CA GLN A 297 3.58 -35.35 -59.60
C GLN A 297 2.36 -35.53 -58.68
N ASN A 298 1.55 -34.49 -58.47
CA ASN A 298 0.48 -34.45 -57.48
C ASN A 298 0.95 -34.89 -56.07
N SER A 299 2.17 -34.51 -55.71
CA SER A 299 2.80 -34.87 -54.44
C SER A 299 2.64 -33.76 -53.40
N PRO A 300 2.56 -34.07 -52.09
CA PRO A 300 2.51 -33.05 -51.04
C PRO A 300 3.79 -32.20 -51.03
N PHE A 301 3.67 -30.89 -50.79
CA PHE A 301 4.82 -29.99 -50.75
C PHE A 301 5.71 -30.25 -49.51
N PRO A 302 7.03 -30.45 -49.70
CA PRO A 302 8.01 -30.50 -48.61
C PRO A 302 7.98 -29.23 -47.75
N LYS A 303 8.41 -29.34 -46.48
CA LYS A 303 8.38 -28.20 -45.54
C LYS A 303 9.27 -27.04 -46.00
N GLU A 304 10.35 -27.37 -46.70
CA GLU A 304 11.37 -26.47 -47.22
C GLU A 304 10.83 -25.59 -48.35
N LEU A 305 9.76 -26.01 -49.03
CA LEU A 305 9.13 -25.24 -50.10
C LEU A 305 7.99 -24.34 -49.60
N ARG A 306 7.65 -24.36 -48.29
CA ARG A 306 6.48 -23.64 -47.77
C ARG A 306 6.48 -22.14 -48.09
N ASP A 307 7.63 -21.49 -47.97
CA ASP A 307 7.74 -20.04 -48.21
C ASP A 307 7.75 -19.69 -49.70
N LEU A 308 7.97 -20.68 -50.56
CA LEU A 308 7.84 -20.55 -52.02
C LEU A 308 6.40 -20.83 -52.47
N VAL A 309 5.67 -21.67 -51.74
CA VAL A 309 4.30 -22.09 -52.08
C VAL A 309 3.24 -21.14 -51.51
N TYR A 310 3.44 -20.65 -50.30
CA TYR A 310 2.43 -19.91 -49.54
C TYR A 310 2.87 -18.48 -49.23
N ASP A 311 1.97 -17.54 -49.42
CA ASP A 311 1.98 -16.26 -48.70
C ASP A 311 1.30 -16.46 -47.34
N ILE A 312 2.02 -16.14 -46.26
CA ILE A 312 1.50 -16.21 -44.90
C ILE A 312 1.02 -14.82 -44.49
N THR A 313 -0.29 -14.61 -44.54
CA THR A 313 -0.90 -13.39 -43.98
C THR A 313 -1.34 -13.67 -42.54
N ARG A 314 -0.95 -12.78 -41.63
CA ARG A 314 -1.42 -12.86 -40.23
C ARG A 314 -2.80 -12.20 -40.17
N VAL A 315 -3.84 -13.00 -39.95
CA VAL A 315 -5.18 -12.48 -39.72
C VAL A 315 -5.37 -12.28 -38.23
N GLY A 316 -5.87 -11.11 -37.84
CA GLY A 316 -5.99 -10.69 -36.46
C GLY A 316 -5.97 -9.17 -36.32
N PRO A 317 -5.79 -8.65 -35.09
CA PRO A 317 -5.55 -9.42 -33.87
C PRO A 317 -6.81 -10.16 -33.43
N TYR A 318 -6.70 -11.34 -32.83
CA TYR A 318 -7.82 -12.01 -32.16
C TYR A 318 -7.59 -11.96 -30.66
N ALA A 319 -8.65 -11.74 -29.89
CA ALA A 319 -8.60 -11.73 -28.44
C ALA A 319 -9.24 -12.98 -27.85
N LYS A 320 -8.62 -13.55 -26.81
CA LYS A 320 -9.17 -14.59 -25.95
C LYS A 320 -9.06 -14.14 -24.50
N TYR A 321 -10.13 -14.30 -23.73
CA TYR A 321 -10.04 -14.19 -22.28
C TYR A 321 -9.68 -15.56 -21.73
N ARG A 322 -8.55 -15.65 -21.03
CA ARG A 322 -8.12 -16.86 -20.33
C ARG A 322 -8.25 -16.62 -18.86
N TRP A 323 -8.72 -17.60 -18.11
CA TRP A 323 -8.64 -17.55 -16.67
C TRP A 323 -8.24 -18.90 -16.07
N ARG A 324 -7.62 -18.86 -14.90
CA ARG A 324 -7.17 -20.03 -14.16
C ARG A 324 -8.07 -20.24 -12.96
N GLU A 325 -8.57 -21.48 -12.82
CA GLU A 325 -9.13 -21.96 -11.57
C GLU A 325 -8.38 -23.23 -11.17
N HIS A 326 -7.72 -23.19 -10.02
CA HIS A 326 -6.86 -24.27 -9.54
C HIS A 326 -5.75 -24.63 -10.56
N LYS A 327 -5.74 -25.89 -11.03
CA LYS A 327 -4.79 -26.39 -12.04
C LYS A 327 -5.32 -26.30 -13.48
N ARG A 328 -6.53 -25.78 -13.70
CA ARG A 328 -7.15 -25.71 -15.03
C ARG A 328 -7.13 -24.29 -15.58
N ILE A 329 -6.85 -24.17 -16.88
CA ILE A 329 -6.94 -22.92 -17.64
C ILE A 329 -8.18 -23.02 -18.52
N TYR A 330 -9.10 -22.10 -18.33
CA TYR A 330 -10.29 -21.93 -19.15
C TYR A 330 -10.05 -20.81 -20.16
N THR A 331 -10.76 -20.85 -21.28
CA THR A 331 -10.56 -19.88 -22.37
C THR A 331 -11.87 -19.63 -23.09
N VAL A 332 -12.20 -18.35 -23.29
CA VAL A 332 -13.33 -17.92 -24.12
C VAL A 332 -12.78 -17.02 -25.23
N SER A 333 -13.15 -17.34 -26.48
CA SER A 333 -12.79 -16.52 -27.63
C SER A 333 -13.62 -15.24 -27.64
N LEU A 334 -12.95 -14.09 -27.68
CA LEU A 334 -13.61 -12.79 -27.72
C LEU A 334 -13.90 -12.39 -29.18
N GLY A 335 -13.02 -12.68 -30.14
CA GLY A 335 -13.21 -12.35 -31.57
C GLY A 335 -12.05 -11.54 -32.13
N LEU A 336 -12.23 -10.83 -33.26
CA LEU A 336 -11.23 -9.93 -33.86
C LEU A 336 -11.14 -8.64 -33.05
N LEU A 337 -9.95 -8.25 -32.60
CA LEU A 337 -9.69 -7.03 -31.82
C LEU A 337 -10.22 -5.78 -32.53
N ASN A 338 -10.05 -5.70 -33.86
CA ASN A 338 -10.47 -4.57 -34.68
C ASN A 338 -12.00 -4.47 -34.86
N ASP A 339 -12.76 -5.52 -34.50
CA ASP A 339 -14.23 -5.45 -34.45
C ASP A 339 -14.71 -4.75 -33.16
N TYR A 340 -13.80 -4.25 -32.31
CA TYR A 340 -14.11 -3.68 -31.00
C TYR A 340 -13.44 -2.32 -30.76
N PRO A 341 -14.13 -1.36 -30.11
CA PRO A 341 -13.51 -0.14 -29.59
C PRO A 341 -12.50 -0.46 -28.46
N GLU A 342 -11.62 0.50 -28.13
CA GLU A 342 -10.62 0.39 -27.06
C GLU A 342 -11.24 -0.14 -25.76
N TYR A 343 -10.59 -1.11 -25.11
CA TYR A 343 -11.14 -1.69 -23.89
C TYR A 343 -11.13 -0.63 -22.77
N PRO A 344 -12.22 -0.43 -22.01
CA PRO A 344 -12.25 0.50 -20.88
C PRO A 344 -11.38 0.04 -19.69
N PHE A 345 -10.65 -1.07 -19.83
CA PHE A 345 -9.81 -1.66 -18.79
C PHE A 345 -8.39 -1.96 -19.26
N THR A 346 -8.01 -1.59 -20.50
CA THR A 346 -6.59 -1.57 -20.90
C THR A 346 -5.97 -0.32 -20.28
N PRO A 347 -4.96 -0.45 -19.40
CA PRO A 347 -4.16 0.69 -18.99
C PRO A 347 -3.62 1.39 -20.24
N ALA A 348 -3.63 2.73 -20.24
CA ALA A 348 -3.03 3.48 -21.33
C ALA A 348 -1.55 3.06 -21.49
N GLY A 349 -1.17 2.58 -22.68
CA GLY A 349 0.21 2.19 -23.00
C GLY A 349 0.48 0.68 -23.19
N PHE A 350 -0.54 -0.13 -23.46
CA PHE A 350 -0.38 -1.54 -23.88
C PHE A 350 -0.62 -1.76 -25.38
#